data_AF-A0A7Y3BEY2-F1
#
_entry.id   AF-A0A7Y3BEY2-F1
#
_cell.length_a   1.000
_cell.length_b   1.000
_cell.length_c   1.000
_cell.angle_alpha   90.00
_cell.angle_beta   90.00
_cell.angle_gamma   90.00
#
_symmetry.space_group_name_H-M   'P 1'
#
loop_
_entity.id
_entity.type
_entity.pdbx_description
1 polymer ?
#
loop_
_entity_poly.entity_id
_entity_poly.type
_entity_poly.pdbx_seq_one_letter_code
_entity_poly.pdbx_strand_id
1 'polypeptide(L)' 'WGANWLSGWISHHRPWREEHLGLEAHEWIAGFIHIGTERMIPPERPRPDLTKITTWVET' A
#
# COMPACT_ATOMS: atom_id res chain seq x y z
N TRP A 1 -11.05 -7.52 12.03
CA TRP A 1 -10.79 -6.18 11.47
C TRP A 1 -9.85 -6.36 10.30
N GLY A 2 -10.10 -5.71 9.17
CA GLY A 2 -9.26 -5.78 7.98
C GLY A 2 -8.71 -4.40 7.61
N ALA A 3 -7.67 -4.38 6.77
CA ALA A 3 -7.08 -3.15 6.26
C ALA A 3 -6.71 -3.26 4.78
N ASN A 4 -6.78 -2.14 4.05
CA ASN A 4 -6.28 -2.01 2.70
C ASN A 4 -5.34 -0.80 2.61
N TRP A 5 -4.12 -1.00 2.08
CA TRP A 5 -3.22 0.08 1.71
C TRP A 5 -3.43 0.42 0.23
N LEU A 6 -3.95 1.61 -0.03
CA LEU A 6 -4.21 2.13 -1.37
C LEU A 6 -3.16 3.17 -1.77
N SER A 7 -2.43 2.89 -2.84
CA SER A 7 -1.36 3.74 -3.39
C SER A 7 -1.60 4.12 -4.86
N GLY A 8 -2.87 4.16 -5.29
CA GLY A 8 -3.26 4.55 -6.64
C GLY A 8 -3.16 6.06 -6.90
N TRP A 9 -3.66 6.54 -8.04
CA TRP A 9 -3.49 7.94 -8.50
C TRP A 9 -3.78 9.02 -7.44
N ILE A 10 -4.74 8.78 -6.54
CA ILE A 10 -5.13 9.71 -5.48
C ILE A 10 -3.97 10.03 -4.52
N SER A 11 -3.06 9.09 -4.23
CA SER A 11 -1.86 9.37 -3.41
C SER A 11 -0.86 10.28 -4.10
N HIS A 12 -0.99 10.46 -5.42
CA HIS A 12 -0.11 11.29 -6.24
C HIS A 12 -0.75 12.61 -6.69
N HIS A 13 -2.01 12.88 -6.33
CA HIS A 13 -2.72 14.07 -6.79
C HIS A 13 -2.27 15.34 -6.03
N ARG A 14 -1.28 16.03 -6.59
CA ARG A 14 -0.61 17.17 -5.95
C ARG A 14 -1.54 18.32 -5.55
N PRO A 15 -2.41 18.87 -6.42
CA PRO A 15 -3.29 19.96 -6.01
C PRO A 15 -4.17 19.58 -4.82
N TRP A 16 -4.69 18.35 -4.82
CA TRP A 16 -5.58 17.87 -3.77
C TRP A 16 -4.87 17.75 -2.42
N ARG A 17 -3.67 17.16 -2.38
CA ARG A 17 -2.94 16.98 -1.11
C ARG A 17 -2.48 18.32 -0.51
N GLU A 18 -2.15 19.31 -1.33
CA GLU A 18 -1.79 20.66 -0.88
C GLU A 18 -3.04 21.40 -0.39
N GLU A 19 -4.13 21.39 -1.16
CA GLU A 19 -5.37 22.12 -0.83
C GLU A 19 -6.17 21.53 0.34
N HIS A 20 -6.22 20.19 0.46
CA HIS A 20 -7.15 19.52 1.38
C HIS A 20 -6.48 18.93 2.61
N LEU A 21 -5.19 18.59 2.50
CA LEU A 21 -4.42 18.04 3.61
C LEU A 21 -3.31 18.99 4.08
N GLY A 22 -3.07 20.10 3.38
CA GLY A 22 -2.07 21.10 3.79
C GLY A 22 -0.63 20.63 3.67
N LEU A 23 -0.36 19.64 2.79
CA LEU A 23 1.01 19.16 2.58
C LEU A 23 1.85 20.21 1.87
N GLU A 24 3.10 20.33 2.28
CA GLU A 24 4.12 21.12 1.59
C GLU A 24 4.56 20.44 0.29
N ALA A 25 5.16 21.21 -0.63
CA ALA A 25 5.52 20.72 -1.96
C ALA A 25 6.48 19.51 -1.94
N HIS A 26 7.27 19.36 -0.87
CA HIS A 26 8.24 18.29 -0.68
C HIS A 26 7.69 17.09 0.11
N GLU A 27 6.43 17.15 0.54
CA GLU A 27 5.77 16.06 1.25
C GLU A 27 4.98 15.16 0.29
N TRP A 28 4.89 13.87 0.64
CA TRP A 28 4.32 12.84 -0.21
C TRP A 28 3.43 11.89 0.60
N ILE A 29 2.37 11.40 -0.04
CA ILE A 29 1.50 10.37 0.54
C ILE A 29 2.01 9.00 0.07
N ALA A 30 2.48 8.16 1.01
CA ALA A 30 2.85 6.77 0.71
C ALA A 30 1.62 5.89 0.38
N GLY A 31 0.45 6.29 0.89
CA GLY A 31 -0.86 5.72 0.56
C GLY A 31 -1.85 5.93 1.70
N PHE A 32 -3.07 5.45 1.49
CA PHE A 32 -4.15 5.53 2.47
C PHE A 32 -4.42 4.15 3.05
N ILE A 33 -4.56 4.06 4.37
CA ILE A 33 -4.91 2.81 5.06
C ILE A 33 -6.37 2.89 5.49
N HIS A 34 -7.24 2.17 4.78
CA HIS A 34 -8.63 2.00 5.22
C HIS A 34 -8.72 0.83 6.17
N ILE A 35 -9.17 1.08 7.40
CA ILE A 35 -9.34 0.07 8.46
C ILE A 35 -10.83 -0.08 8.77
N GLY A 36 -11.32 -1.31 8.90
CA GLY A 36 -12.72 -1.56 9.22
C GLY A 36 -13.03 -2.97 9.70
N THR A 37 -14.28 -3.17 10.12
CA THR A 37 -14.79 -4.49 10.49
C THR A 37 -14.85 -5.37 9.26
N GLU A 38 -14.20 -6.52 9.33
CA GLU A 38 -14.15 -7.49 8.25
C GLU A 38 -15.53 -8.14 8.07
N ARG A 39 -16.02 -8.19 6.83
CA ARG A 39 -17.32 -8.79 6.49
C ARG A 39 -17.22 -10.08 5.69
N MET A 40 -16.04 -10.37 5.14
CA MET A 40 -15.78 -11.54 4.30
C MET A 40 -14.34 -11.99 4.53
N ILE A 41 -14.11 -13.29 4.56
CA ILE A 41 -12.78 -13.89 4.66
C ILE A 41 -12.06 -13.66 3.31
N PRO A 42 -10.87 -13.02 3.30
CA PRO A 42 -10.08 -12.87 2.10
C PRO A 42 -9.73 -14.26 1.50
N PRO A 43 -9.82 -14.43 0.17
CA PRO A 43 -9.42 -15.68 -0.45
C PRO A 43 -7.92 -15.91 -0.27
N GLU A 44 -7.51 -17.18 -0.20
CA GLU A 44 -6.09 -17.50 -0.21
C GLU A 44 -5.48 -17.09 -1.54
N ARG A 45 -4.29 -16.48 -1.49
CA ARG A 45 -3.60 -15.96 -2.67
C ARG A 45 -2.40 -16.85 -3.00
N PRO A 46 -2.26 -17.36 -4.23
CA PRO A 46 -1.08 -18.13 -4.60
C PRO A 46 0.19 -17.30 -4.39
N ARG A 47 1.16 -17.85 -3.66
CA ARG A 47 2.47 -17.24 -3.47
C ARG A 47 3.44 -17.71 -4.56
N PRO A 48 4.38 -16.87 -5.01
CA PRO A 48 5.46 -17.32 -5.89
C PRO A 48 6.30 -18.42 -5.25
N ASP A 49 6.89 -19.28 -6.08
CA ASP A 49 7.90 -20.23 -5.65
C ASP A 49 9.17 -19.47 -5.23
N LEU A 50 9.51 -19.53 -3.94
CA LEU A 50 10.64 -18.81 -3.37
C LEU A 50 11.96 -19.22 -4.01
N THR A 51 12.12 -20.49 -4.39
CA THR A 51 13.36 -21.00 -5.01
C THR A 51 13.66 -20.36 -6.36
N LYS A 52 12.64 -19.76 -7.00
CA LYS A 52 12.77 -19.05 -8.28
C LYS A 52 13.07 -17.56 -8.13
N ILE A 53 12.88 -16.99 -6.94
CA ILE A 53 13.03 -15.53 -6.70
C ILE A 53 14.02 -15.19 -5.58
N THR A 54 14.69 -16.18 -4.98
CA THR A 54 15.72 -15.97 -3.96
C THR A 54 17.04 -16.61 -4.35
N THR A 55 18.15 -16.04 -3.85
CA THR A 55 19.48 -16.62 -3.95
C THR A 55 20.10 -16.61 -2.56
N TRP A 56 20.52 -17.78 -2.08
CA TRP A 56 21.21 -17.92 -0.81
C TRP A 56 22.71 -17.71 -1.01
N VAL A 57 23.35 -17.02 -0.08
CA VAL A 57 24.78 -16.76 -0.10
C VAL A 57 25.40 -17.49 1.08
N GLU A 58 26.43 -18.27 0.83
CA GLU A 58 27.24 -18.93 1.86
C GLU A 58 28.55 -18.15 2.04
N THR A 59 29.01 -18.05 3.28
CA THR A 59 30.28 -17.40 3.66
C THR A 59 31.51 -18.17 3.23
#